data_AF-A0A5E4LIQ2-F1
#
_entry.id   AF-A0A5E4LIQ2-F1
#
_cell.length_a   1.000
_cell.length_b   1.000
_cell.length_c   1.000
_cell.angle_alpha   90.00
_cell.angle_beta   90.00
_cell.angle_gamma   90.00
#
_symmetry.space_group_name_H-M   'P 1'
#
loop_
_entity.id
_entity.type
_entity.pdbx_description
1 polymer ?
#
loop_
_entity_poly.entity_id
_entity_poly.type
_entity_poly.pdbx_seq_one_letter_code
_entity_poly.pdbx_strand_id
1 'polypeptide(L)'
;MSPTKNDFFINVKDPIKHRFDKDGTAFEPEDLLDAAIQTNDTIGKLNVSFLKQANVELFDVIDKKQASAFVGAIFIRKVSDSIDYLGKNPSQTGHPDLVPAKYLKSKSEQWKQTFWDQFPHGGVEVKASCGNLENGVTHELPVGAQRMNNITGVCWKGHHDKINNLLGLFWDFIEKSPKILAAFYANDLVPSDFTNTVPRVGGGHTTNVCITKASATKKLGKGWVFCIKEKKYSDFFSHKFQVKF
;
A
#
# COMPACT_ATOMS: atom_id res chain seq x y z
N MET A 1 -4.14 21.00 1.76
CA MET A 1 -3.74 20.71 3.17
C MET A 1 -3.68 19.19 3.36
N SER A 2 -2.72 18.64 4.11
CA SER A 2 -2.69 17.19 4.36
C SER A 2 -3.85 16.75 5.26
N PRO A 3 -4.50 15.60 4.98
CA PRO A 3 -5.49 15.03 5.86
C PRO A 3 -4.94 14.75 7.27
N THR A 4 -5.75 15.01 8.28
CA THR A 4 -5.50 14.71 9.69
C THR A 4 -6.25 13.45 10.11
N LYS A 5 -5.98 12.93 11.31
CA LYS A 5 -6.64 11.71 11.84
C LYS A 5 -8.17 11.84 11.87
N ASN A 6 -8.69 13.04 12.14
CA ASN A 6 -10.13 13.29 12.19
C ASN A 6 -10.82 13.17 10.83
N ASP A 7 -10.06 13.19 9.74
CA ASP A 7 -10.57 13.08 8.37
C ASP A 7 -10.79 11.63 7.93
N PHE A 8 -10.49 10.63 8.78
CA PHE A 8 -10.59 9.20 8.45
C PHE A 8 -11.58 8.43 9.33
N PHE A 9 -12.21 7.43 8.72
CA PHE A 9 -12.78 6.28 9.40
C PHE A 9 -11.65 5.27 9.71
N ILE A 10 -11.74 4.57 10.84
CA ILE A 10 -10.74 3.59 11.29
C ILE A 10 -11.45 2.32 11.79
N ASN A 11 -10.92 1.15 11.44
CA ASN A 11 -11.53 -0.14 11.77
C ASN A 11 -10.96 -0.77 13.05
N VAL A 12 -11.36 -0.28 14.22
CA VAL A 12 -10.90 -0.80 15.53
C VAL A 12 -11.53 -2.14 15.96
N LYS A 13 -12.38 -2.76 15.12
CA LYS A 13 -13.34 -3.77 15.60
C LYS A 13 -12.87 -5.23 15.52
N ASP A 14 -11.77 -5.54 14.84
CA ASP A 14 -11.36 -6.95 14.65
C ASP A 14 -9.84 -7.17 14.54
N PRO A 15 -9.13 -7.37 15.68
CA PRO A 15 -7.69 -7.64 15.68
C PRO A 15 -7.31 -8.98 15.04
N ILE A 16 -8.22 -9.96 14.92
CA ILE A 16 -7.94 -11.24 14.27
C ILE A 16 -7.67 -11.02 12.77
N LYS A 17 -8.34 -10.04 12.17
CA LYS A 17 -8.15 -9.68 10.76
C LYS A 17 -6.81 -9.02 10.50
N HIS A 18 -6.14 -8.48 11.52
CA HIS A 18 -4.89 -7.74 11.39
C HIS A 18 -3.65 -8.54 11.81
N ARG A 19 -3.81 -9.87 12.02
CA ARG A 19 -2.68 -10.75 12.33
C ARG A 19 -1.74 -10.86 11.16
N PHE A 20 -0.44 -10.66 11.40
CA PHE A 20 0.58 -10.65 10.38
C PHE A 20 1.67 -11.69 10.56
N ASP A 21 1.78 -12.39 11.69
CA ASP A 21 2.81 -13.41 11.90
C ASP A 21 2.24 -14.75 12.38
N LYS A 22 3.10 -15.78 12.35
CA LYS A 22 2.74 -17.13 12.78
C LYS A 22 2.41 -17.23 14.27
N ASP A 23 2.88 -16.28 15.07
CA ASP A 23 2.65 -16.24 16.52
C ASP A 23 1.32 -15.55 16.86
N GLY A 24 0.59 -15.06 15.84
CA GLY A 24 -0.71 -14.43 16.01
C GLY A 24 -0.64 -12.97 16.41
N THR A 25 0.52 -12.33 16.28
CA THR A 25 0.70 -10.89 16.48
C THR A 25 -0.12 -10.12 15.45
N ALA A 26 -0.84 -9.11 15.90
CA ALA A 26 -1.65 -8.22 15.07
C ALA A 26 -1.15 -6.78 15.18
N PHE A 27 -1.38 -5.99 14.14
CA PHE A 27 -1.15 -4.54 14.18
C PHE A 27 -2.42 -3.79 14.58
N GLU A 28 -2.25 -2.59 15.11
CA GLU A 28 -3.34 -1.65 15.38
C GLU A 28 -3.58 -0.74 14.17
N PRO A 29 -4.83 -0.63 13.68
CA PRO A 29 -5.18 0.23 12.54
C PRO A 29 -4.80 1.71 12.73
N GLU A 30 -4.90 2.21 13.96
CA GLU A 30 -4.49 3.56 14.33
C GLU A 30 -3.02 3.83 14.01
N ASP A 31 -2.14 2.88 14.31
CA ASP A 31 -0.71 3.04 14.09
C ASP A 31 -0.39 3.14 12.59
N LEU A 32 -1.10 2.35 11.76
CA LEU A 32 -0.98 2.42 10.31
C LEU A 32 -1.55 3.71 9.74
N LEU A 33 -2.64 4.25 10.31
CA LEU A 33 -3.16 5.56 9.90
C LEU A 33 -2.17 6.67 10.28
N ASP A 34 -1.60 6.63 11.48
CA ASP A 34 -0.62 7.64 11.92
C ASP A 34 0.62 7.61 11.01
N ALA A 35 1.09 6.42 10.61
CA ALA A 35 2.14 6.27 9.60
C ALA A 35 1.74 6.82 8.21
N ALA A 36 0.47 6.66 7.79
CA ALA A 36 -0.03 7.22 6.54
C ALA A 36 -0.10 8.75 6.57
N ILE A 37 -0.53 9.35 7.68
CA ILE A 37 -0.54 10.82 7.87
C ILE A 37 0.88 11.37 7.81
N GLN A 38 1.82 10.76 8.55
CA GLN A 38 3.23 11.14 8.49
C GLN A 38 3.83 10.99 7.08
N THR A 39 3.40 9.98 6.33
CA THR A 39 3.79 9.76 4.94
C THR A 39 3.29 10.89 4.06
N ASN A 40 2.00 11.23 4.16
CA ASN A 40 1.36 12.31 3.42
C ASN A 40 2.04 13.66 3.66
N ASP A 41 2.41 13.94 4.91
CA ASP A 41 3.14 15.15 5.30
C ASP A 41 4.56 15.18 4.76
N THR A 42 5.28 14.05 4.86
CA THR A 42 6.64 13.93 4.34
C THR A 42 6.66 14.17 2.82
N ILE A 43 5.75 13.52 2.09
CA ILE A 43 5.62 13.67 0.64
C ILE A 43 5.26 15.12 0.25
N GLY A 44 4.34 15.75 0.99
CA GLY A 44 3.99 17.15 0.75
C GLY A 44 5.18 18.09 0.92
N LYS A 45 5.96 17.92 2.00
CA LYS A 45 7.17 18.70 2.28
C LYS A 45 8.26 18.48 1.23
N LEU A 46 8.40 17.24 0.74
CA LEU A 46 9.35 16.91 -0.32
C LEU A 46 8.93 17.56 -1.65
N ASN A 47 7.65 17.54 -2.01
CA ASN A 47 7.18 18.21 -3.23
C ASN A 47 7.46 19.73 -3.19
N VAL A 48 7.15 20.38 -2.07
CA VAL A 48 7.43 21.82 -1.87
C VAL A 48 8.93 22.11 -1.92
N SER A 49 9.75 21.29 -1.27
CA SER A 49 11.20 21.46 -1.27
C SER A 49 11.80 21.26 -2.67
N PHE A 50 11.31 20.28 -3.42
CA PHE A 50 11.75 19.99 -4.77
C PHE A 50 11.38 21.13 -5.72
N LEU A 51 10.14 21.63 -5.65
CA LEU A 51 9.69 22.79 -6.43
C LEU A 51 10.59 24.02 -6.21
N LYS A 52 10.96 24.29 -4.95
CA LYS A 52 11.86 25.41 -4.62
C LYS A 52 13.26 25.27 -5.22
N GLN A 53 13.77 24.04 -5.37
CA GLN A 53 15.13 23.78 -5.83
C GLN A 53 15.23 23.58 -7.35
N ALA A 54 14.27 22.88 -7.92
CA ALA A 54 14.27 22.47 -9.32
C ALA A 54 13.35 23.32 -10.21
N ASN A 55 12.52 24.19 -9.62
CA ASN A 55 11.49 24.98 -10.32
C ASN A 55 10.51 24.14 -11.14
N VAL A 56 10.26 22.91 -10.69
CA VAL A 56 9.28 21.95 -11.23
C VAL A 56 8.74 21.09 -10.10
N GLU A 57 7.49 20.64 -10.17
CA GLU A 57 6.93 19.76 -9.14
C GLU A 57 7.53 18.36 -9.23
N LEU A 58 7.76 17.71 -8.09
CA LEU A 58 8.41 16.39 -8.03
C LEU A 58 7.64 15.34 -8.82
N PHE A 59 6.31 15.39 -8.76
CA PHE A 59 5.44 14.40 -9.37
C PHE A 59 5.10 14.72 -10.83
N ASP A 60 5.61 15.84 -11.36
CA ASP A 60 5.58 16.14 -12.80
C ASP A 60 6.72 15.45 -13.55
N VAL A 61 7.79 15.06 -12.85
CA VAL A 61 9.02 14.50 -13.45
C VAL A 61 9.20 13.00 -13.20
N ILE A 62 8.33 12.37 -12.40
CA ILE A 62 8.34 10.91 -12.18
C ILE A 62 7.01 10.29 -12.61
N ASP A 63 7.07 9.05 -13.09
CA ASP A 63 5.87 8.36 -13.55
C ASP A 63 5.01 7.80 -12.39
N LYS A 64 3.80 7.32 -12.73
CA LYS A 64 2.84 6.76 -11.76
C LYS A 64 3.37 5.50 -11.03
N LYS A 65 4.23 4.70 -11.68
CA LYS A 65 4.83 3.50 -11.08
C LYS A 65 5.88 3.91 -10.05
N GLN A 66 6.73 4.87 -10.39
CA GLN A 66 7.71 5.47 -9.50
C GLN A 66 7.03 6.17 -8.33
N ALA A 67 5.97 6.94 -8.56
CA ALA A 67 5.18 7.56 -7.49
C ALA A 67 4.57 6.51 -6.54
N SER A 68 4.02 5.41 -7.05
CA SER A 68 3.48 4.32 -6.21
C SER A 68 4.58 3.66 -5.35
N ALA A 69 5.73 3.36 -5.95
CA ALA A 69 6.87 2.80 -5.22
C ALA A 69 7.39 3.77 -4.16
N PHE A 70 7.46 5.06 -4.48
CA PHE A 70 7.88 6.13 -3.57
C PHE A 70 6.93 6.28 -2.37
N VAL A 71 5.61 6.32 -2.61
CA VAL A 71 4.59 6.36 -1.54
C VAL A 71 4.72 5.15 -0.62
N GLY A 72 4.80 3.94 -1.19
CA GLY A 72 4.94 2.70 -0.41
C GLY A 72 6.22 2.66 0.41
N ALA A 73 7.36 3.06 -0.15
CA ALA A 73 8.65 3.04 0.52
C ALA A 73 8.71 4.01 1.72
N ILE A 74 8.15 5.22 1.57
CA ILE A 74 8.06 6.18 2.68
C ILE A 74 7.12 5.63 3.76
N PHE A 75 5.97 5.06 3.37
CA PHE A 75 5.04 4.45 4.32
C PHE A 75 5.67 3.33 5.14
N ILE A 76 6.34 2.36 4.48
CA ILE A 76 7.07 1.28 5.15
C ILE A 76 8.07 1.84 6.16
N ARG A 77 8.79 2.91 5.79
CA ARG A 77 9.73 3.56 6.69
C ARG A 77 9.02 4.19 7.89
N LYS A 78 7.90 4.89 7.67
CA LYS A 78 7.11 5.51 8.76
C LYS A 78 6.54 4.47 9.72
N VAL A 79 6.04 3.35 9.20
CA VAL A 79 5.62 2.22 10.04
C VAL A 79 6.79 1.73 10.90
N SER A 80 7.93 1.44 10.28
CA SER A 80 9.10 0.91 10.98
C SER A 80 9.73 1.87 12.00
N ASP A 81 9.57 3.18 11.81
CA ASP A 81 10.10 4.20 12.74
C ASP A 81 9.10 4.51 13.89
N SER A 82 7.80 4.18 13.72
CA SER A 82 6.75 4.59 14.66
C SER A 82 6.18 3.45 15.51
N ILE A 83 6.50 2.20 15.18
CA ILE A 83 5.87 1.01 15.78
C ILE A 83 6.94 -0.01 16.20
N ASP A 84 6.82 -0.54 17.42
CA ASP A 84 7.81 -1.44 18.01
C ASP A 84 7.67 -2.92 17.62
N TYR A 85 6.55 -3.31 17.00
CA TYR A 85 6.26 -4.72 16.67
C TYR A 85 6.42 -5.07 15.18
N LEU A 86 6.52 -4.08 14.30
CA LEU A 86 6.79 -4.25 12.86
C LEU A 86 7.96 -3.36 12.46
N GLY A 87 8.91 -3.92 11.73
CA GLY A 87 10.00 -3.14 11.16
C GLY A 87 10.29 -3.51 9.72
N LYS A 88 11.02 -2.64 9.02
CA LYS A 88 11.39 -2.86 7.62
C LYS A 88 12.29 -4.09 7.47
N ASN A 89 11.98 -4.94 6.49
CA ASN A 89 12.86 -6.04 6.10
C ASN A 89 14.24 -5.49 5.69
N PRO A 90 15.35 -5.98 6.27
CA PRO A 90 16.69 -5.52 5.94
C PRO A 90 17.15 -5.89 4.53
N SER A 91 16.56 -6.93 3.91
CA SER A 91 16.86 -7.23 2.52
C SER A 91 16.21 -6.21 1.59
N GLN A 92 16.98 -5.71 0.63
CA GLN A 92 16.48 -4.79 -0.41
C GLN A 92 15.49 -5.47 -1.36
N THR A 93 15.61 -6.78 -1.53
CA THR A 93 14.77 -7.61 -2.40
C THR A 93 13.88 -8.56 -1.61
N GLY A 94 13.84 -8.39 -0.28
CA GLY A 94 13.17 -9.32 0.61
C GLY A 94 11.66 -9.25 0.56
N HIS A 95 11.06 -10.41 0.82
CA HIS A 95 9.62 -10.56 0.99
C HIS A 95 9.32 -11.17 2.36
N PRO A 96 8.39 -10.61 3.16
CA PRO A 96 7.61 -9.39 2.88
C PRO A 96 8.36 -8.09 3.22
N ASP A 97 7.77 -6.94 2.88
CA ASP A 97 8.33 -5.59 3.10
C ASP A 97 8.54 -5.25 4.59
N LEU A 98 7.61 -5.65 5.45
CA LEU A 98 7.65 -5.45 6.91
C LEU A 98 7.65 -6.81 7.61
N VAL A 99 8.49 -6.94 8.64
CA VAL A 99 8.69 -8.19 9.41
C VAL A 99 8.50 -7.93 10.91
N PRO A 100 8.18 -8.95 11.72
CA PRO A 100 8.05 -8.78 13.16
C PRO A 100 9.36 -8.27 13.77
N ALA A 101 9.30 -7.15 14.48
CA ALA A 101 10.49 -6.43 14.94
C ALA A 101 11.38 -7.24 15.90
N LYS A 102 10.82 -8.25 16.57
CA LYS A 102 11.57 -9.21 17.40
C LYS A 102 12.73 -9.87 16.65
N TYR A 103 12.60 -10.07 15.33
CA TYR A 103 13.66 -10.65 14.49
C TYR A 103 14.73 -9.64 14.08
N LEU A 104 14.48 -8.33 14.23
CA LEU A 104 15.38 -7.27 13.75
C LEU A 104 16.52 -6.92 14.72
N LYS A 105 16.57 -7.55 15.89
CA LYS A 105 17.62 -7.33 16.88
C LYS A 105 18.96 -7.87 16.34
N SER A 106 19.74 -6.96 15.75
CA SER A 106 21.03 -7.27 15.15
C SER A 106 21.93 -8.04 16.12
N LYS A 107 22.72 -8.98 15.60
CA LYS A 107 23.60 -9.91 16.34
C LYS A 107 22.90 -11.02 17.14
N SER A 108 21.57 -11.05 17.23
CA SER A 108 20.86 -12.23 17.75
C SER A 108 21.12 -13.45 16.86
N GLU A 109 21.09 -14.65 17.44
CA GLU A 109 21.26 -15.89 16.67
C GLU A 109 20.13 -16.06 15.65
N GLN A 110 18.91 -15.66 16.02
CA GLN A 110 17.75 -15.61 15.13
C GLN A 110 18.03 -14.73 13.90
N TRP A 111 18.56 -13.52 14.07
CA TRP A 111 18.90 -12.64 12.95
C TRP A 111 19.87 -13.28 11.97
N LYS A 112 20.93 -13.95 12.47
CA LYS A 112 21.98 -14.55 11.63
C LYS A 112 21.48 -15.74 10.81
N GLN A 113 20.52 -16.48 11.36
CA GLN A 113 19.93 -17.66 10.72
C GLN A 113 18.71 -17.32 9.85
N THR A 114 18.24 -16.07 9.88
CA THR A 114 17.05 -15.65 9.13
C THR A 114 17.40 -15.44 7.65
N PHE A 115 16.64 -16.08 6.77
CA PHE A 115 16.72 -15.84 5.33
C PHE A 115 15.84 -14.64 4.95
N TRP A 116 16.43 -13.45 4.93
CA TRP A 116 15.71 -12.17 4.75
C TRP A 116 15.06 -11.99 3.38
N ASP A 117 15.57 -12.66 2.34
CA ASP A 117 14.98 -12.61 1.01
C ASP A 117 13.61 -13.31 0.94
N GLN A 118 13.45 -14.40 1.70
CA GLN A 118 12.19 -15.14 1.84
C GLN A 118 11.91 -15.35 3.33
N PHE A 119 11.56 -14.26 4.00
CA PHE A 119 11.43 -14.26 5.44
C PHE A 119 10.31 -15.25 5.88
N PRO A 120 10.62 -16.28 6.69
CA PRO A 120 9.74 -17.43 6.83
C PRO A 120 8.70 -17.30 7.95
N HIS A 121 8.69 -16.21 8.71
CA HIS A 121 7.87 -16.08 9.92
C HIS A 121 6.60 -15.24 9.75
N GLY A 122 6.24 -14.88 8.52
CA GLY A 122 5.13 -13.97 8.22
C GLY A 122 5.61 -12.55 7.96
N GLY A 123 4.85 -11.54 8.37
CA GLY A 123 5.08 -10.14 8.07
C GLY A 123 4.00 -9.56 7.15
N VAL A 124 4.20 -8.33 6.67
CA VAL A 124 3.23 -7.58 5.88
C VAL A 124 3.87 -7.12 4.58
N GLU A 125 3.29 -7.54 3.46
CA GLU A 125 3.62 -7.01 2.14
C GLU A 125 2.80 -5.73 1.91
N VAL A 126 3.47 -4.63 1.54
CA VAL A 126 2.81 -3.35 1.30
C VAL A 126 2.77 -3.06 -0.19
N LYS A 127 1.57 -2.81 -0.73
CA LYS A 127 1.41 -2.38 -2.12
C LYS A 127 0.60 -1.10 -2.19
N ALA A 128 1.05 -0.15 -3.01
CA ALA A 128 0.36 1.10 -3.25
C ALA A 128 -0.25 1.13 -4.66
N SER A 129 -1.46 1.68 -4.77
CA SER A 129 -2.18 1.80 -6.03
C SER A 129 -2.98 3.11 -6.06
N CYS A 130 -3.02 3.76 -7.24
CA CYS A 130 -3.88 4.91 -7.48
C CYS A 130 -5.13 4.59 -8.31
N GLY A 131 -5.51 3.31 -8.34
CA GLY A 131 -6.68 2.84 -9.07
C GLY A 131 -6.46 2.76 -10.59
N ASN A 132 -7.32 1.97 -11.22
CA ASN A 132 -7.35 1.75 -12.65
C ASN A 132 -8.30 2.76 -13.30
N LEU A 133 -7.88 3.31 -14.43
CA LEU A 133 -8.76 4.06 -15.33
C LEU A 133 -9.37 3.10 -16.36
N GLU A 134 -10.33 3.57 -17.13
CA GLU A 134 -10.75 2.87 -18.35
C GLU A 134 -9.56 2.74 -19.32
N ASN A 135 -9.54 1.67 -20.10
CA ASN A 135 -8.47 1.41 -21.04
C ASN A 135 -8.60 2.32 -22.27
N GLY A 136 -7.53 3.01 -22.65
CA GLY A 136 -7.44 3.82 -23.87
C GLY A 136 -6.72 5.15 -23.64
N VAL A 137 -5.98 5.63 -24.64
CA VAL A 137 -5.17 6.87 -24.55
C VAL A 137 -6.04 8.09 -24.19
N THR A 138 -7.31 8.09 -24.60
CA THR A 138 -8.30 9.15 -24.32
C THR A 138 -8.73 9.25 -22.85
N HIS A 139 -8.40 8.25 -22.03
CA HIS A 139 -8.75 8.21 -20.61
C HIS A 139 -7.56 8.54 -19.71
N GLU A 140 -6.37 8.81 -20.27
CA GLU A 140 -5.23 9.28 -19.48
C GLU A 140 -5.51 10.67 -18.93
N LEU A 141 -5.28 10.81 -17.63
CA LEU A 141 -5.44 12.08 -16.93
C LEU A 141 -4.14 12.88 -16.99
N PRO A 142 -4.21 14.23 -16.94
CA PRO A 142 -3.03 15.06 -16.77
C PRO A 142 -2.18 14.62 -15.58
N VAL A 143 -0.87 14.87 -15.65
CA VAL A 143 0.03 14.58 -14.54
C VAL A 143 -0.41 15.37 -13.29
N GLY A 144 -0.37 14.72 -12.13
CA GLY A 144 -0.84 15.31 -10.88
C GLY A 144 -2.36 15.48 -10.74
N ALA A 145 -3.16 15.06 -11.72
CA ALA A 145 -4.62 15.15 -11.63
C ALA A 145 -5.20 14.12 -10.66
N GLN A 146 -6.17 14.56 -9.86
CA GLN A 146 -6.98 13.70 -9.00
C GLN A 146 -7.74 12.68 -9.86
N ARG A 147 -7.75 11.41 -9.44
CA ARG A 147 -8.20 10.29 -10.27
C ARG A 147 -9.58 9.79 -9.90
N MET A 148 -10.06 10.08 -8.70
CA MET A 148 -11.28 9.50 -8.12
C MET A 148 -12.49 9.51 -9.07
N ASN A 149 -12.74 10.60 -9.81
CA ASN A 149 -13.90 10.66 -10.69
C ASN A 149 -13.81 9.75 -11.94
N ASN A 150 -12.65 9.15 -12.19
CA ASN A 150 -12.37 8.35 -13.37
C ASN A 150 -11.92 6.91 -13.05
N ILE A 151 -11.79 6.54 -11.76
CA ILE A 151 -11.35 5.18 -11.40
C ILE A 151 -12.50 4.17 -11.55
N THR A 152 -12.21 3.04 -12.19
CA THR A 152 -13.13 1.91 -12.38
C THR A 152 -12.96 0.82 -11.33
N GLY A 153 -11.83 0.84 -10.63
CA GLY A 153 -11.49 -0.12 -9.59
C GLY A 153 -10.10 0.09 -9.04
N VAL A 154 -9.81 -0.65 -7.97
CA VAL A 154 -8.48 -0.68 -7.35
C VAL A 154 -8.01 -2.13 -7.35
N CYS A 155 -6.78 -2.33 -7.80
CA CYS A 155 -6.07 -3.58 -7.69
C CYS A 155 -4.62 -3.31 -7.27
N TRP A 156 -4.01 -4.29 -6.63
CA TRP A 156 -2.61 -4.26 -6.26
C TRP A 156 -1.84 -5.28 -7.09
N LYS A 157 -0.62 -4.90 -7.46
CA LYS A 157 0.26 -5.70 -8.31
C LYS A 157 1.42 -6.21 -7.47
N GLY A 158 1.72 -7.49 -7.60
CA GLY A 158 2.88 -8.14 -6.97
C GLY A 158 3.75 -8.85 -8.00
N HIS A 159 4.93 -9.28 -7.56
CA HIS A 159 5.83 -10.12 -8.36
C HIS A 159 5.64 -11.63 -8.07
N HIS A 160 4.90 -11.97 -7.01
CA HIS A 160 4.62 -13.34 -6.58
C HIS A 160 3.15 -13.50 -6.20
N ASP A 161 2.54 -14.63 -6.53
CA ASP A 161 1.16 -14.99 -6.15
C ASP A 161 1.05 -15.62 -4.75
N LYS A 162 2.19 -15.76 -4.05
CA LYS A 162 2.30 -16.30 -2.69
C LYS A 162 2.16 -15.23 -1.59
N ILE A 163 1.70 -14.03 -1.94
CA ILE A 163 1.45 -12.96 -0.97
C ILE A 163 0.22 -13.33 -0.15
N ASN A 164 0.44 -13.73 1.10
CA ASN A 164 -0.65 -14.11 2.01
C ASN A 164 -1.14 -12.93 2.87
N ASN A 165 -0.21 -12.09 3.32
CA ASN A 165 -0.44 -10.92 4.17
C ASN A 165 -0.24 -9.62 3.37
N LEU A 166 -1.30 -9.11 2.76
CA LEU A 166 -1.23 -7.93 1.90
C LEU A 166 -1.88 -6.72 2.58
N LEU A 167 -1.10 -5.66 2.78
CA LEU A 167 -1.58 -4.31 3.07
C LEU A 167 -1.63 -3.51 1.76
N GLY A 168 -2.84 -3.37 1.23
CA GLY A 168 -3.14 -2.59 0.04
C GLY A 168 -3.45 -1.13 0.38
N LEU A 169 -2.52 -0.24 0.07
CA LEU A 169 -2.71 1.21 0.16
C LEU A 169 -3.37 1.73 -1.12
N PHE A 170 -4.38 2.58 -0.95
CA PHE A 170 -4.87 3.45 -2.02
C PHE A 170 -4.35 4.87 -1.82
N TRP A 171 -3.84 5.46 -2.89
CA TRP A 171 -3.41 6.86 -2.93
C TRP A 171 -3.99 7.59 -4.13
N ASP A 172 -4.17 8.91 -4.01
CA ASP A 172 -4.60 9.77 -5.12
C ASP A 172 -3.81 11.08 -5.09
N PHE A 173 -3.86 11.87 -6.16
CA PHE A 173 -3.32 13.21 -6.17
C PHE A 173 -4.30 14.19 -5.54
N ILE A 174 -3.87 14.83 -4.47
CA ILE A 174 -4.58 15.95 -3.83
C ILE A 174 -3.64 17.15 -3.90
N GLU A 175 -4.09 18.22 -4.54
CA GLU A 175 -3.26 19.41 -4.79
C GLU A 175 -1.92 19.02 -5.46
N LYS A 176 -1.99 18.15 -6.48
CA LYS A 176 -0.85 17.58 -7.23
C LYS A 176 0.17 16.76 -6.42
N SER A 177 -0.10 16.49 -5.14
CA SER A 177 0.75 15.67 -4.29
C SER A 177 0.07 14.33 -4.00
N PRO A 178 0.74 13.18 -4.14
CA PRO A 178 0.22 11.89 -3.72
C PRO A 178 -0.14 11.89 -2.23
N LYS A 179 -1.35 11.44 -1.92
CA LYS A 179 -1.83 11.23 -0.55
C LYS A 179 -2.43 9.84 -0.44
N ILE A 180 -2.03 9.09 0.59
CA ILE A 180 -2.68 7.85 1.02
C ILE A 180 -4.03 8.22 1.63
N LEU A 181 -5.10 7.62 1.11
CA LEU A 181 -6.48 7.94 1.48
C LEU A 181 -7.26 6.72 2.00
N ALA A 182 -6.79 5.50 1.75
CA ALA A 182 -7.36 4.30 2.35
C ALA A 182 -6.32 3.19 2.43
N ALA A 183 -6.54 2.23 3.33
CA ALA A 183 -5.76 1.01 3.44
C ALA A 183 -6.67 -0.19 3.72
N PHE A 184 -6.33 -1.32 3.10
CA PHE A 184 -7.06 -2.57 3.23
C PHE A 184 -6.09 -3.72 3.48
N TYR A 185 -6.49 -4.67 4.31
CA TYR A 185 -5.63 -5.76 4.72
C TYR A 185 -6.32 -7.13 4.62
N ALA A 186 -5.54 -8.14 4.24
CA ALA A 186 -5.94 -9.53 4.26
C ALA A 186 -4.74 -10.40 4.61
N ASN A 187 -4.96 -11.39 5.47
CA ASN A 187 -3.99 -12.40 5.90
C ASN A 187 -4.38 -13.82 5.48
N ASP A 188 -5.35 -13.95 4.58
CA ASP A 188 -5.89 -15.20 4.09
C ASP A 188 -5.89 -15.26 2.55
N LEU A 189 -5.07 -14.44 1.90
CA LEU A 189 -4.92 -14.49 0.45
C LEU A 189 -4.24 -15.78 0.01
N VAL A 190 -4.74 -16.34 -1.10
CA VAL A 190 -4.23 -17.56 -1.73
C VAL A 190 -3.90 -17.30 -3.20
N PRO A 191 -3.08 -18.13 -3.87
CA PRO A 191 -2.68 -17.89 -5.26
C PRO A 191 -3.84 -17.66 -6.23
N SER A 192 -4.99 -18.32 -6.02
CA SER A 192 -6.18 -18.13 -6.86
C SER A 192 -6.77 -16.72 -6.79
N ASP A 193 -6.46 -15.95 -5.75
CA ASP A 193 -6.87 -14.55 -5.57
C ASP A 193 -6.10 -13.58 -6.47
N PHE A 194 -5.09 -14.05 -7.18
CA PHE A 194 -4.29 -13.26 -8.10
C PHE A 194 -4.42 -13.75 -9.55
N THR A 195 -4.23 -12.85 -10.51
CA THR A 195 -3.97 -13.23 -11.90
C THR A 195 -2.58 -13.85 -12.02
N ASN A 196 -2.38 -14.67 -13.04
CA ASN A 196 -1.07 -15.13 -13.45
C ASN A 196 -0.73 -14.47 -14.80
N THR A 197 -0.19 -13.26 -14.76
CA THR A 197 0.16 -12.51 -15.97
C THR A 197 1.62 -12.78 -16.32
N VAL A 198 1.82 -13.57 -17.37
CA VAL A 198 3.14 -13.88 -17.94
C VAL A 198 3.42 -12.93 -19.12
N PRO A 199 4.63 -12.36 -19.26
CA PRO A 199 5.05 -11.60 -20.44
C PRO A 199 4.75 -12.33 -21.74
N ARG A 200 4.27 -11.59 -22.73
CA ARG A 200 4.07 -12.08 -24.09
C ARG A 200 4.77 -11.15 -25.06
N VAL A 201 5.25 -11.68 -26.18
CA VAL A 201 5.86 -10.88 -27.25
C VAL A 201 4.85 -9.82 -27.71
N GLY A 202 5.25 -8.55 -27.71
CA GLY A 202 4.38 -7.41 -28.03
C GLY A 202 3.45 -6.94 -26.89
N GLY A 203 3.52 -7.55 -25.70
CA GLY A 203 2.77 -7.12 -24.52
C GLY A 203 3.50 -6.04 -23.70
N GLY A 204 2.74 -5.27 -22.92
CA GLY A 204 3.29 -4.18 -22.08
C GLY A 204 3.98 -4.63 -20.78
N HIS A 205 4.18 -5.93 -20.58
CA HIS A 205 4.82 -6.49 -19.39
C HIS A 205 6.12 -7.19 -19.78
N THR A 206 7.22 -6.82 -19.11
CA THR A 206 8.55 -7.42 -19.30
C THR A 206 8.88 -8.49 -18.26
N THR A 207 8.08 -8.58 -17.19
CA THR A 207 8.24 -9.55 -16.09
C THR A 207 6.89 -10.16 -15.70
N ASN A 208 6.93 -11.32 -15.04
CA ASN A 208 5.74 -11.92 -14.45
C ASN A 208 5.13 -10.98 -13.41
N VAL A 209 3.83 -10.73 -13.52
CA VAL A 209 3.09 -9.91 -12.57
C VAL A 209 1.84 -10.65 -12.13
N CYS A 210 1.53 -10.56 -10.85
CA CYS A 210 0.26 -11.01 -10.30
C CYS A 210 -0.59 -9.78 -9.96
N ILE A 211 -1.88 -9.81 -10.26
CA ILE A 211 -2.81 -8.70 -10.00
C ILE A 211 -3.97 -9.23 -9.17
N THR A 212 -4.33 -8.55 -8.09
CA THR A 212 -5.46 -8.95 -7.23
C THR A 212 -6.77 -9.02 -8.02
N LYS A 213 -7.50 -10.13 -7.91
CA LYS A 213 -8.85 -10.33 -8.46
C LYS A 213 -9.93 -9.83 -7.50
N ALA A 214 -11.19 -9.89 -7.93
CA ALA A 214 -12.35 -9.58 -7.09
C ALA A 214 -12.43 -10.40 -5.80
N SER A 215 -11.92 -11.64 -5.78
CA SER A 215 -11.86 -12.46 -4.58
C SER A 215 -10.88 -11.89 -3.53
N ALA A 216 -9.70 -11.41 -3.95
CA ALA A 216 -8.81 -10.64 -3.09
C ALA A 216 -9.49 -9.36 -2.59
N THR A 217 -10.16 -8.61 -3.48
CA THR A 217 -10.87 -7.36 -3.10
C THR A 217 -11.88 -7.62 -1.98
N LYS A 218 -12.65 -8.71 -2.04
CA LYS A 218 -13.60 -9.07 -1.00
C LYS A 218 -12.93 -9.41 0.34
N LYS A 219 -11.77 -10.09 0.32
CA LYS A 219 -11.00 -10.40 1.53
C LYS A 219 -10.40 -9.15 2.15
N LEU A 220 -9.76 -8.32 1.32
CA LEU A 220 -9.20 -7.02 1.69
C LEU A 220 -10.27 -6.09 2.28
N GLY A 221 -11.49 -6.10 1.73
CA GLY A 221 -12.62 -5.33 2.27
C GLY A 221 -12.99 -5.75 3.69
N LYS A 222 -12.95 -7.05 4.01
CA LYS A 222 -13.23 -7.53 5.38
C LYS A 222 -12.20 -7.07 6.40
N GLY A 223 -10.95 -6.84 5.99
CA GLY A 223 -9.88 -6.30 6.82
C GLY A 223 -9.51 -4.87 6.43
N TRP A 224 -10.49 -4.04 6.03
CA TRP A 224 -10.23 -2.61 5.81
C TRP A 224 -9.62 -2.00 7.07
N VAL A 225 -8.67 -1.08 6.93
CA VAL A 225 -7.89 -0.52 8.04
C VAL A 225 -8.34 0.90 8.33
N PHE A 226 -8.27 1.77 7.33
CA PHE A 226 -8.77 3.14 7.39
C PHE A 226 -9.25 3.62 6.01
N CYS A 227 -10.11 4.63 5.99
CA CYS A 227 -10.60 5.28 4.78
C CYS A 227 -10.91 6.75 5.04
N ILE A 228 -10.54 7.64 4.11
CA ILE A 228 -10.90 9.07 4.18
C ILE A 228 -12.43 9.23 4.20
N LYS A 229 -12.94 10.17 5.00
CA LYS A 229 -14.38 10.44 5.18
C LYS A 229 -15.04 11.12 3.99
N GLU A 230 -14.25 11.72 3.10
CA GLU A 230 -14.78 12.41 1.93
C GLU A 230 -15.66 11.48 1.10
N LYS A 231 -16.92 11.90 0.91
CA LYS A 231 -18.02 11.07 0.40
C LYS A 231 -17.69 10.33 -0.89
N LYS A 232 -17.00 10.97 -1.84
CA LYS A 232 -16.66 10.36 -3.13
C LYS A 232 -15.74 9.14 -3.00
N TYR A 233 -14.84 9.16 -2.01
CA TYR A 233 -13.94 8.04 -1.73
C TYR A 233 -14.64 6.99 -0.88
N SER A 234 -15.28 7.38 0.22
CA SER A 234 -15.96 6.45 1.11
C SER A 234 -17.10 5.70 0.40
N ASP A 235 -17.93 6.37 -0.40
CA ASP A 235 -18.97 5.70 -1.20
C ASP A 235 -18.38 4.71 -2.20
N PHE A 236 -17.31 5.10 -2.89
CA PHE A 236 -16.63 4.21 -3.84
C PHE A 236 -16.09 2.96 -3.16
N PHE A 237 -15.39 3.11 -2.04
CA PHE A 237 -14.83 1.97 -1.33
C PHE A 237 -15.92 1.12 -0.67
N SER A 238 -16.98 1.73 -0.13
CA SER A 238 -18.14 1.01 0.39
C SER A 238 -18.76 0.13 -0.67
N HIS A 239 -18.96 0.65 -1.89
CA HIS A 239 -19.48 -0.12 -3.00
C HIS A 239 -18.50 -1.20 -3.48
N LYS A 240 -17.23 -0.82 -3.71
CA LYS A 240 -16.24 -1.69 -4.35
C LYS A 240 -15.76 -2.82 -3.44
N PHE A 241 -15.59 -2.55 -2.15
CA PHE A 241 -15.09 -3.50 -1.16
C PHE A 241 -16.22 -4.09 -0.29
N GLN A 242 -17.47 -3.66 -0.48
CA GLN A 242 -18.64 -4.11 0.30
C GLN A 242 -18.48 -3.82 1.79
N VAL A 243 -17.96 -2.64 2.12
CA VAL A 243 -17.63 -2.20 3.48
C VAL A 243 -18.63 -1.13 3.94
N LYS A 244 -18.95 -1.15 5.24
CA LYS A 244 -19.63 -0.03 5.91
C LYS A 244 -18.61 0.63 6.84
N PHE A 245 -18.30 1.90 6.56
CA PHE A 245 -17.39 2.71 7.36
C PHE A 245 -18.08 3.32 8.58
#